data_AF-A0A0G0FWV5-F1
#
_entry.id   AF-A0A0G0FWV5-F1
#
_cell.length_a   1.000
_cell.length_b   1.000
_cell.length_c   1.000
_cell.angle_alpha   90.00
_cell.angle_beta   90.00
_cell.angle_gamma   90.00
#
_symmetry.space_group_name_H-M   'P 1'
#
loop_
_entity.id
_entity.type
_entity.pdbx_description
1 polymer ?
#
loop_
_entity_poly.entity_id
_entity_poly.type
_entity_poly.pdbx_seq_one_letter_code
_entity_poly.pdbx_strand_id
1 'polypeptide(L)'
;MPTSEQFRMAVSYLASRCRIVEVGEPIAQVLLSHKVSSCPCGVNSLRIHSITPDGRVPVSPCVFLHDYRVGDLLTEDLSAILASAQFEDFRQRHLDFGRIEGCGGCGYLSSCKGGCAARAYLAEQPATIWRRDPYCNGPQVFTDALVGNDNLEEDSLVHRGYLCTLIFAP
;
A
#
# COMPACT_ATOMS: atom_id res chain seq x y z
N MET A 1 16.62 0.08 5.13
CA MET A 1 15.30 0.73 4.89
C MET A 1 15.30 2.04 5.68
N PRO A 2 14.75 3.16 5.17
CA PRO A 2 14.56 4.38 5.96
C PRO A 2 13.84 4.09 7.28
N THR A 3 14.09 4.90 8.32
CA THR A 3 13.31 4.85 9.56
C THR A 3 11.92 5.49 9.33
N SER A 4 10.97 5.22 10.24
CA SER A 4 9.66 5.87 10.24
C SER A 4 9.78 7.40 10.33
N GLU A 5 10.73 7.89 11.13
CA GLU A 5 11.04 9.33 11.24
C GLU A 5 11.56 9.90 9.92
N GLN A 6 12.51 9.24 9.27
CA GLN A 6 13.03 9.66 7.96
C GLN A 6 11.95 9.70 6.90
N PHE A 7 11.06 8.69 6.87
CA PHE A 7 9.91 8.68 5.97
C PHE A 7 8.99 9.87 6.21
N ARG A 8 8.61 10.13 7.46
CA ARG A 8 7.78 11.28 7.84
C ARG A 8 8.43 12.59 7.42
N MET A 9 9.71 12.79 7.75
CA MET A 9 10.45 13.99 7.38
C MET A 9 10.46 14.23 5.87
N ALA A 10 10.66 13.19 5.07
CA ALA A 10 10.65 13.30 3.61
C ALA A 10 9.27 13.69 3.06
N VAL A 11 8.20 13.01 3.53
CA VAL A 11 6.82 13.34 3.14
C VAL A 11 6.49 14.77 3.53
N SER A 12 6.85 15.17 4.76
CA SER A 12 6.67 16.52 5.28
C SER A 12 7.39 17.57 4.47
N TYR A 13 8.66 17.32 4.13
CA TYR A 13 9.49 18.22 3.35
C TYR A 13 8.89 18.45 1.95
N LEU A 14 8.48 17.37 1.27
CA LEU A 14 7.86 17.44 -0.05
C LEU A 14 6.52 18.17 0.00
N ALA A 15 5.63 17.81 0.94
CA ALA A 15 4.33 18.46 1.08
C ALA A 15 4.43 19.97 1.38
N SER A 16 5.51 20.41 2.04
CA SER A 16 5.74 21.84 2.33
C SER A 16 6.26 22.66 1.15
N ARG A 17 6.73 22.01 0.07
CA ARG A 17 7.47 22.66 -1.03
C ARG A 17 6.92 22.35 -2.42
N CYS A 18 6.10 21.32 -2.51
CA CYS A 18 5.59 20.80 -3.76
C CYS A 18 4.08 20.72 -3.71
N ARG A 19 3.45 20.82 -4.88
CA ARG A 19 2.03 20.52 -5.01
C ARG A 19 1.83 19.01 -4.92
N ILE A 20 0.88 18.59 -4.07
CA ILE A 20 0.48 17.19 -3.96
C ILE A 20 -0.37 16.84 -5.18
N VAL A 21 0.06 15.83 -5.95
CA VAL A 21 -0.65 15.35 -7.15
C VAL A 21 -1.45 14.10 -6.83
N GLU A 22 -0.84 13.14 -6.14
CA GLU A 22 -1.51 11.89 -5.74
C GLU A 22 -0.89 11.32 -4.46
N VAL A 23 -1.74 10.82 -3.57
CA VAL A 23 -1.34 10.19 -2.31
C VAL A 23 -2.06 8.84 -2.22
N GLY A 24 -1.53 7.83 -2.91
CA GLY A 24 -1.99 6.44 -2.81
C GLY A 24 -1.28 5.63 -1.71
N GLU A 25 -0.21 6.17 -1.13
CA GLU A 25 0.55 5.53 -0.07
C GLU A 25 -0.22 5.63 1.28
N PRO A 26 -0.56 4.50 1.94
CA PRO A 26 -1.47 4.51 3.10
C PRO A 26 -1.01 5.30 4.33
N ILE A 27 0.29 5.36 4.63
CA ILE A 27 0.80 6.08 5.81
C ILE A 27 0.82 7.58 5.56
N ALA A 28 1.26 8.00 4.38
CA ALA A 28 1.28 9.38 3.92
C ALA A 28 -0.12 9.96 3.77
N GLN A 29 -1.12 9.17 3.36
CA GLN A 29 -2.51 9.61 3.33
C GLN A 29 -2.99 10.07 4.70
N VAL A 30 -2.64 9.32 5.76
CA VAL A 30 -2.98 9.72 7.13
C VAL A 30 -2.13 10.91 7.58
N LEU A 31 -0.81 10.92 7.28
CA LEU A 31 0.08 12.04 7.63
C LEU A 31 -0.36 13.38 7.06
N LEU A 32 -0.90 13.37 5.85
CA LEU A 32 -1.29 14.57 5.10
C LEU A 32 -2.80 14.84 5.17
N SER A 33 -3.54 14.10 6.01
CA SER A 33 -5.00 14.23 6.18
C SER A 33 -5.82 14.12 4.88
N HIS A 34 -5.31 13.40 3.87
CA HIS A 34 -6.04 13.20 2.61
C HIS A 34 -7.15 12.16 2.76
N LYS A 35 -8.11 12.16 1.83
CA LYS A 35 -9.18 11.15 1.75
C LYS A 35 -8.53 9.77 1.63
N VAL A 36 -8.64 8.98 2.69
CA VAL A 36 -7.85 7.75 2.79
C VAL A 36 -8.50 6.62 2.00
N SER A 37 -7.75 6.10 1.04
CA SER A 37 -7.91 4.81 0.41
C SER A 37 -6.84 3.86 0.96
N SER A 38 -7.24 2.68 1.40
CA SER A 38 -6.26 1.67 1.82
C SER A 38 -5.38 1.19 0.66
N CYS A 39 -4.29 0.48 0.96
CA CYS A 39 -3.46 -0.21 -0.03
C CYS A 39 -4.33 -0.98 -1.08
N PRO A 40 -4.26 -0.66 -2.38
CA PRO A 40 -5.09 -1.29 -3.42
C PRO A 40 -4.60 -2.68 -3.85
N CYS A 41 -3.38 -3.06 -3.47
CA CYS A 41 -2.76 -4.31 -3.88
C CYS A 41 -3.62 -5.53 -3.52
N GLY A 42 -3.77 -6.46 -4.45
CA GLY A 42 -4.53 -7.70 -4.29
C GLY A 42 -6.05 -7.55 -4.28
N VAL A 43 -6.57 -6.31 -4.32
CA VAL A 43 -8.01 -6.03 -4.28
C VAL A 43 -8.44 -5.24 -5.51
N ASN A 44 -7.83 -4.08 -5.73
CA ASN A 44 -8.10 -3.20 -6.88
C ASN A 44 -6.95 -3.21 -7.89
N SER A 45 -5.79 -3.74 -7.52
CA SER A 45 -4.65 -3.88 -8.42
C SER A 45 -3.89 -5.19 -8.23
N LEU A 46 -3.20 -5.59 -9.29
CA LEU A 46 -2.36 -6.78 -9.37
C LEU A 46 -1.13 -6.46 -10.21
N ARG A 47 -0.11 -7.32 -10.14
CA ARG A 47 1.07 -7.25 -10.99
C ARG A 47 1.16 -8.48 -11.88
N ILE A 48 1.12 -8.26 -13.19
CA ILE A 48 1.53 -9.25 -14.19
C ILE A 48 3.06 -9.20 -14.30
N HIS A 49 3.70 -10.36 -14.23
CA HIS A 49 5.16 -10.47 -14.37
C HIS A 49 5.54 -10.77 -15.82
N SER A 50 6.81 -10.52 -16.17
CA SER A 50 7.35 -11.00 -17.44
C SER A 50 7.37 -12.52 -17.47
N ILE A 51 7.47 -13.08 -18.68
CA ILE A 51 7.62 -14.53 -18.88
C ILE A 51 8.82 -15.05 -18.07
N THR A 52 8.59 -16.10 -17.29
CA THR A 52 9.61 -16.76 -16.46
C THR A 52 10.44 -17.74 -17.31
N PRO A 53 11.61 -18.20 -16.83
CA PRO A 53 12.46 -19.14 -17.59
C PRO A 53 11.77 -20.47 -17.95
N ASP A 54 10.77 -20.89 -17.16
CA ASP A 54 9.92 -22.05 -17.41
C ASP A 54 8.70 -21.74 -18.30
N GLY A 55 8.65 -20.54 -18.89
CA GLY A 55 7.67 -20.16 -19.91
C GLY A 55 6.33 -19.65 -19.39
N ARG A 56 6.17 -19.43 -18.08
CA ARG A 56 4.91 -18.98 -17.46
C ARG A 56 4.82 -17.46 -17.34
N VAL A 57 3.60 -16.93 -17.25
CA VAL A 57 3.33 -15.52 -16.96
C VAL A 57 2.57 -15.42 -15.63
N PRO A 58 3.26 -15.43 -14.48
CA PRO A 58 2.62 -15.40 -13.18
C PRO A 58 2.11 -14.01 -12.81
N VAL A 59 1.23 -13.97 -11.81
CA VAL A 59 0.64 -12.75 -11.26
C VAL A 59 0.94 -12.65 -9.76
N SER A 60 1.11 -11.45 -9.21
CA SER A 60 1.18 -11.23 -7.75
C SER A 60 0.22 -10.13 -7.29
N PRO A 61 -0.20 -10.13 -6.00
CA PRO A 61 -1.05 -9.07 -5.43
C PRO A 61 -0.39 -7.68 -5.43
N CYS A 62 0.94 -7.63 -5.30
CA CYS A 62 1.71 -6.39 -5.22
C CYS A 62 2.93 -6.44 -6.14
N VAL A 63 3.33 -5.29 -6.68
CA VAL A 63 4.53 -5.13 -7.51
C VAL A 63 5.83 -5.52 -6.78
N PHE A 64 5.88 -5.38 -5.45
CA PHE A 64 7.07 -5.69 -4.65
C PHE A 64 7.12 -7.14 -4.15
N LEU A 65 6.02 -7.88 -4.20
CA LEU A 65 5.94 -9.24 -3.64
C LEU A 65 6.13 -10.30 -4.73
N HIS A 66 7.37 -10.38 -5.19
CA HIS A 66 7.79 -11.38 -6.17
C HIS A 66 7.63 -12.81 -5.65
N ASP A 67 7.72 -13.06 -4.34
CA ASP A 67 7.56 -14.41 -3.78
C ASP A 67 6.08 -14.82 -3.60
N TYR A 68 5.15 -13.88 -3.80
CA TYR A 68 3.69 -14.13 -3.83
C TYR A 68 3.16 -14.42 -5.24
N ARG A 69 4.05 -14.69 -6.20
CA ARG A 69 3.67 -15.04 -7.58
C ARG A 69 2.86 -16.33 -7.61
N VAL A 70 1.76 -16.33 -8.36
CA VAL A 70 0.83 -17.45 -8.50
C VAL A 70 0.23 -17.49 -9.91
N GLY A 71 -0.12 -18.70 -10.33
CA GLY A 71 -0.78 -18.99 -11.62
C GLY A 71 0.10 -18.77 -12.85
N ASP A 72 -0.49 -19.02 -14.01
CA ASP A 72 0.06 -18.74 -15.33
C ASP A 72 -1.03 -18.17 -16.27
N LEU A 73 -0.92 -16.89 -16.61
CA LEU A 73 -1.88 -16.21 -17.49
C LEU A 73 -1.93 -16.74 -18.93
N LEU A 74 -0.96 -17.54 -19.34
CA LEU A 74 -0.99 -18.16 -20.67
C LEU A 74 -1.93 -19.36 -20.74
N THR A 75 -2.25 -19.97 -19.59
CA THR A 75 -2.97 -21.25 -19.52
C THR A 75 -4.18 -21.24 -18.58
N GLU A 76 -4.26 -20.27 -17.67
CA GLU A 76 -5.33 -20.17 -16.67
C GLU A 76 -6.17 -18.88 -16.85
N ASP A 77 -7.46 -18.97 -16.53
CA ASP A 77 -8.32 -17.79 -16.44
C ASP A 77 -7.86 -16.88 -15.28
N LEU A 78 -7.77 -15.58 -15.55
CA LEU A 78 -7.39 -14.59 -14.53
C LEU A 78 -8.28 -14.67 -13.28
N SER A 79 -9.59 -14.91 -13.42
CA SER A 79 -10.51 -15.08 -12.29
C SER A 79 -10.12 -16.25 -11.39
N ALA A 80 -9.63 -17.35 -11.96
CA ALA A 80 -9.16 -18.50 -11.19
C ALA A 80 -7.86 -18.16 -10.44
N ILE A 81 -6.92 -17.46 -11.09
CA ILE A 81 -5.68 -16.98 -10.44
C ILE A 81 -6.02 -16.05 -9.27
N LEU A 82 -6.98 -15.14 -9.45
CA LEU A 82 -7.44 -14.22 -8.40
C LEU A 82 -8.16 -14.91 -7.24
N ALA A 83 -8.69 -16.12 -7.43
CA ALA A 83 -9.27 -16.93 -6.36
C ALA A 83 -8.23 -17.67 -5.50
N SER A 84 -6.94 -17.56 -5.84
CA SER A 84 -5.85 -18.21 -5.09
C SER A 84 -5.69 -17.66 -3.66
N ALA A 85 -5.06 -18.47 -2.80
CA ALA A 85 -4.81 -18.13 -1.40
C ALA A 85 -4.02 -16.81 -1.24
N GLN A 86 -3.09 -16.53 -2.14
CA GLN A 86 -2.27 -15.32 -2.14
C GLN A 86 -3.12 -14.06 -2.29
N PHE A 87 -4.11 -14.07 -3.18
CA PHE A 87 -5.04 -12.94 -3.34
C PHE A 87 -6.11 -12.90 -2.26
N GLU A 88 -6.54 -14.07 -1.77
CA GLU A 88 -7.47 -14.15 -0.65
C GLU A 88 -6.89 -13.54 0.62
N ASP A 89 -5.61 -13.76 0.91
CA ASP A 89 -4.92 -13.18 2.07
C ASP A 89 -4.99 -11.64 2.06
N PHE A 90 -4.80 -11.02 0.88
CA PHE A 90 -4.91 -9.57 0.70
C PHE A 90 -6.35 -9.06 0.84
N ARG A 91 -7.34 -9.78 0.29
CA ARG A 91 -8.76 -9.44 0.48
C ARG A 91 -9.14 -9.51 1.95
N GLN A 92 -8.74 -10.57 2.64
CA GLN A 92 -9.03 -10.75 4.06
C GLN A 92 -8.36 -9.67 4.90
N ARG A 93 -7.11 -9.28 4.60
CA ARG A 93 -6.47 -8.14 5.28
C ARG A 93 -7.28 -6.85 5.13
N HIS A 94 -7.90 -6.63 3.98
CA HIS A 94 -8.70 -5.44 3.70
C HIS A 94 -10.10 -5.48 4.36
N LEU A 95 -10.67 -6.67 4.55
CA LEU A 95 -11.98 -6.88 5.20
C LEU A 95 -11.87 -6.94 6.73
N ASP A 96 -10.84 -7.60 7.24
CA ASP A 96 -10.61 -7.92 8.65
C ASP A 96 -9.35 -7.20 9.18
N PHE A 97 -9.23 -5.91 8.86
CA PHE A 97 -8.07 -5.09 9.24
C PHE A 97 -7.90 -4.91 10.76
N GLY A 98 -8.89 -5.32 11.57
CA GLY A 98 -8.80 -5.33 13.02
C GLY A 98 -7.81 -6.35 13.58
N ARG A 99 -7.48 -7.39 12.82
CA ARG A 99 -6.53 -8.45 13.23
C ARG A 99 -5.06 -8.11 12.97
N ILE A 100 -4.79 -6.96 12.36
CA ILE A 100 -3.43 -6.56 12.01
C ILE A 100 -2.64 -6.29 13.28
N GLU A 101 -1.57 -7.07 13.48
CA GLU A 101 -0.71 -6.98 14.66
C GLU A 101 -0.08 -5.60 14.77
N GLY A 102 -0.18 -4.98 15.96
CA GLY A 102 0.36 -3.65 16.23
C GLY A 102 -0.55 -2.48 15.82
N CYS A 103 -1.77 -2.74 15.34
CA CYS A 103 -2.75 -1.71 14.98
C CYS A 103 -3.92 -1.55 15.98
N GLY A 104 -4.01 -2.41 16.99
CA GLY A 104 -5.11 -2.40 17.97
C GLY A 104 -5.31 -1.04 18.64
N GLY A 105 -6.55 -0.54 18.66
CA GLY A 105 -6.91 0.73 19.29
C GLY A 105 -6.49 1.99 18.51
N CYS A 106 -5.93 1.87 17.30
CA CYS A 106 -5.55 3.02 16.49
C CYS A 106 -6.76 3.70 15.84
N GLY A 107 -6.96 4.99 16.12
CA GLY A 107 -8.07 5.79 15.55
C GLY A 107 -8.02 5.98 14.02
N TYR A 108 -6.87 5.71 13.39
CA TYR A 108 -6.67 5.83 11.94
C TYR A 108 -6.74 4.48 11.20
N LEU A 109 -7.06 3.39 11.91
CA LEU A 109 -7.00 2.05 11.33
C LEU A 109 -8.01 1.84 10.19
N SER A 110 -9.23 2.36 10.31
CA SER A 110 -10.24 2.31 9.24
C SER A 110 -9.77 3.00 7.96
N SER A 111 -8.89 4.00 8.11
CA SER A 111 -8.27 4.75 7.03
C SER A 111 -7.12 3.97 6.40
N CYS A 112 -6.04 3.69 7.15
CA CYS A 112 -4.83 3.10 6.57
C CYS A 112 -4.91 1.58 6.36
N LYS A 113 -5.81 0.88 7.05
CA LYS A 113 -5.94 -0.59 7.09
C LYS A 113 -4.61 -1.30 7.34
N GLY A 114 -3.82 -0.77 8.27
CA GLY A 114 -2.51 -1.33 8.66
C GLY A 114 -1.35 -0.98 7.73
N GLY A 115 -1.56 -0.10 6.75
CA GLY A 115 -0.52 0.44 5.88
C GLY A 115 -0.17 -0.47 4.69
N CYS A 116 1.05 -0.36 4.15
CA CYS A 116 1.49 -1.17 3.02
C CYS A 116 1.74 -2.63 3.43
N ALA A 117 0.89 -3.53 2.96
CA ALA A 117 1.01 -4.97 3.21
C ALA A 117 2.36 -5.55 2.74
N ALA A 118 2.88 -5.06 1.61
CA ALA A 118 4.17 -5.52 1.09
C ALA A 118 5.34 -5.09 1.98
N ARG A 119 5.31 -3.88 2.56
CA ARG A 119 6.34 -3.47 3.52
C ARG A 119 6.28 -4.30 4.80
N ALA A 120 5.07 -4.54 5.32
CA ALA A 120 4.89 -5.41 6.49
C ALA A 120 5.51 -6.80 6.24
N TYR A 121 5.26 -7.39 5.07
CA TYR A 121 5.82 -8.68 4.68
C TYR A 121 7.35 -8.67 4.53
N LEU A 122 7.91 -7.64 3.90
CA LEU A 122 9.35 -7.57 3.58
C LEU A 122 10.22 -7.10 4.76
N ALA A 123 9.64 -6.48 5.79
CA ALA A 123 10.41 -5.84 6.85
C ALA A 123 11.01 -6.81 7.87
N GLU A 124 10.30 -7.90 8.19
CA GLU A 124 10.65 -8.76 9.32
C GLU A 124 10.41 -10.25 9.01
N GLN A 125 11.04 -11.10 9.82
CA GLN A 125 10.82 -12.55 9.80
C GLN A 125 10.13 -13.01 11.11
N PRO A 126 9.22 -14.01 11.07
CA PRO A 126 8.68 -14.64 9.86
C PRO A 126 7.86 -13.66 9.03
N ALA A 127 8.04 -13.70 7.71
CA ALA A 127 7.39 -12.80 6.78
C ALA A 127 5.86 -12.97 6.84
N THR A 128 5.13 -11.87 7.05
CA THR A 128 3.67 -11.88 7.11
C THR A 128 3.12 -10.54 6.67
N ILE A 129 2.05 -10.57 5.88
CA ILE A 129 1.33 -9.33 5.58
C ILE A 129 0.56 -8.83 6.80
N TRP A 130 0.25 -9.69 7.80
CA TRP A 130 -0.64 -9.40 8.95
C TRP A 130 -0.02 -8.58 10.09
N ARG A 131 1.02 -7.80 9.79
CA ARG A 131 1.62 -6.82 10.71
C ARG A 131 1.36 -5.39 10.26
N ARG A 132 1.51 -4.45 11.17
CA ARG A 132 1.54 -3.01 10.84
C ARG A 132 2.69 -2.71 9.89
N ASP A 133 2.49 -1.71 9.03
CA ASP A 133 3.57 -1.13 8.23
C ASP A 133 4.72 -0.63 9.13
N PRO A 134 6.00 -0.94 8.83
CA PRO A 134 7.15 -0.49 9.62
C PRO A 134 7.31 1.04 9.70
N TYR A 135 6.69 1.80 8.79
CA TYR A 135 6.69 3.26 8.87
C TYR A 135 5.61 3.81 9.82
N CYS A 136 4.74 2.95 10.37
CA CYS A 136 3.78 3.32 11.39
C CYS A 136 4.39 3.21 12.80
N ASN A 137 4.65 4.36 13.44
CA ASN A 137 5.07 4.45 14.85
C ASN A 137 3.91 4.71 15.83
N GLY A 138 2.69 4.29 15.49
CA GLY A 138 1.49 4.50 16.32
C GLY A 138 0.82 5.87 16.15
N PRO A 139 -0.18 6.23 16.98
CA PRO A 139 -0.96 7.47 16.82
C PRO A 139 -0.14 8.76 16.94
N GLN A 140 1.06 8.68 17.52
CA GLN A 140 2.03 9.78 17.63
C GLN A 140 2.63 10.21 16.28
N VAL A 141 2.47 9.39 15.23
CA VAL A 141 2.90 9.74 13.86
C VAL A 141 2.13 10.97 13.32
N PHE A 142 0.97 11.28 13.89
CA PHE A 142 -0.02 12.19 13.31
C PHE A 142 -0.24 13.49 14.09
N THR A 143 0.57 13.77 15.12
CA THR A 143 0.40 14.98 15.96
C THR A 143 0.87 16.27 15.29
N ASP A 144 1.68 16.16 14.24
CA ASP A 144 2.15 17.29 13.41
C ASP A 144 1.58 17.18 11.99
N ALA A 145 0.28 16.89 11.85
CA ALA A 145 -0.36 16.83 10.54
C ALA A 145 -0.06 18.12 9.77
N LEU A 146 0.70 17.99 8.68
CA LEU A 146 0.92 19.11 7.79
C LEU A 146 -0.35 19.27 6.98
N VAL A 147 -0.98 20.42 7.13
CA VAL A 147 -2.02 20.87 6.22
C VAL A 147 -1.35 21.04 4.87
N GLY A 148 -1.43 20.00 4.03
CA GLY A 148 -1.09 20.13 2.62
C GLY A 148 -1.99 21.20 2.02
N ASN A 149 -1.47 22.03 1.12
CA ASN A 149 -2.34 22.88 0.33
C ASN A 149 -3.30 21.96 -0.44
N ASP A 150 -4.61 22.10 -0.19
CA ASP A 150 -5.72 21.27 -0.69
C ASP A 150 -5.93 21.28 -2.22
N ASN A 151 -4.90 21.56 -3.01
CA ASN A 151 -4.98 21.64 -4.46
C ASN A 151 -4.84 20.25 -5.11
N LEU A 152 -5.57 19.25 -4.62
CA LEU A 152 -5.78 18.02 -5.38
C LEU A 152 -6.71 18.35 -6.54
N GLU A 153 -6.17 18.34 -7.76
CA GLU A 153 -7.01 18.37 -8.96
C GLU A 153 -7.90 17.11 -8.98
N GLU A 154 -9.19 17.32 -9.26
CA GLU A 154 -10.19 16.25 -9.40
C GLU A 154 -10.01 15.42 -10.67
N ASP A 155 -9.06 15.80 -11.53
CA ASP A 155 -8.78 15.11 -12.78
C ASP A 155 -8.49 13.62 -12.55
N SER A 156 -9.00 12.78 -13.44
CA SER A 156 -8.82 11.34 -13.41
C SER A 156 -7.37 10.98 -13.74
N LEU A 157 -6.47 11.14 -12.76
CA LEU A 157 -5.08 10.76 -12.88
C LEU A 157 -4.99 9.26 -13.03
N VAL A 158 -4.24 8.79 -14.04
CA VAL A 158 -4.02 7.37 -14.32
C VAL A 158 -3.58 6.60 -13.08
N HIS A 159 -2.84 7.26 -12.17
CA HIS A 159 -2.26 6.69 -10.95
C HIS A 159 -3.16 6.62 -9.72
N ARG A 160 -4.40 7.14 -9.79
CA ARG A 160 -5.28 7.18 -8.63
C ARG A 160 -5.89 5.81 -8.33
N GLY A 161 -5.72 5.35 -7.09
CA GLY A 161 -6.38 4.15 -6.56
C GLY A 161 -5.86 2.79 -7.05
N TYR A 162 -4.80 2.73 -7.87
CA TYR A 162 -4.24 1.46 -8.35
C TYR A 162 -2.82 1.13 -7.82
N LEU A 163 -2.02 2.12 -7.41
CA LEU A 163 -0.72 1.89 -6.76
C LEU A 163 -0.58 2.69 -5.46
N CYS A 164 0.24 2.16 -4.56
CA CYS A 164 0.68 2.87 -3.36
C CYS A 164 1.74 3.92 -3.72
N THR A 165 1.36 4.99 -4.41
CA THR A 165 2.27 6.04 -4.90
C THR A 165 2.18 7.33 -4.11
N LEU A 166 3.29 8.09 -4.12
CA LEU A 166 3.33 9.49 -3.74
C LEU A 166 3.84 10.29 -4.93
N ILE A 167 3.02 11.20 -5.44
CA ILE A 167 3.36 12.03 -6.59
C ILE A 167 3.26 13.49 -6.15
N PHE A 168 4.37 14.20 -6.33
CA PHE A 168 4.51 15.62 -6.05
C PHE A 168 4.97 16.33 -7.33
N ALA A 169 4.43 17.52 -7.58
CA ALA A 169 4.89 18.41 -8.64
C ALA A 169 5.67 19.58 -8.00
N PRO A 170 6.83 19.98 -8.57
CA PRO A 170 7.61 21.11 -8.07
C PRO A 170 6.84 22.43 -8.12
#